data_AF-A0AAU8JBH0-F1
#
_entry.id   AF-A0AAU8JBH0-F1
#
_cell.length_a   1.000
_cell.length_b   1.000
_cell.length_c   1.000
_cell.angle_alpha   90.00
_cell.angle_beta   90.00
_cell.angle_gamma   90.00
#
_symmetry.space_group_name_H-M   'P 1'
#
loop_
_entity.id
_entity.type
_entity.pdbx_description
1 polymer ?
#
loop_
_entity_poly.entity_id
_entity_poly.type
_entity_poly.pdbx_seq_one_letter_code
_entity_poly.pdbx_strand_id
1 'polypeptide(L)'
;MNDYLALKLGKLQAQIYWLHDAEKFTELAESAAEIYQCLGYDAKTAETVGNLISQAYQLADPADLAYQAGDFDLEMQFYHQVKDKLLEAEAHLGLPESIAEHQMKWWLYFRHKQKLKVAIHLFLQHFKSLGWINLIPAIQVSYDLVKICKIHKLRDLEMTAEYASHYWSILLKMKPPQYPYLG
;
A
#
# COMPACT_ATOMS: atom_id res chain seq x y z
N MET A 1 22.05 4.12 8.80
CA MET A 1 21.64 2.81 8.23
C MET A 1 20.16 2.82 7.84
N ASN A 2 19.27 3.29 8.73
CA ASN A 2 17.83 3.41 8.42
C ASN A 2 17.52 4.42 7.31
N ASP A 3 18.29 5.49 7.13
CA ASP A 3 17.97 6.53 6.13
C ASP A 3 18.18 6.05 4.68
N TYR A 4 19.24 5.28 4.43
CA TYR A 4 19.47 4.68 3.11
C TYR A 4 18.39 3.64 2.77
N LEU A 5 18.01 2.82 3.75
CA LEU A 5 16.93 1.85 3.61
C LEU A 5 15.59 2.56 3.35
N ALA A 6 15.27 3.60 4.12
CA ALA A 6 14.08 4.41 3.93
C ALA A 6 14.01 5.03 2.53
N LEU A 7 15.13 5.57 2.04
CA LEU A 7 15.22 6.13 0.70
C LEU A 7 14.98 5.07 -0.38
N LYS A 8 15.55 3.88 -0.21
CA LYS A 8 15.36 2.77 -1.14
C LYS A 8 13.89 2.33 -1.18
N LEU A 9 13.30 2.09 -0.01
CA LEU A 9 11.89 1.69 0.11
C LEU A 9 10.94 2.76 -0.44
N GLY A 10 11.22 4.05 -0.18
CA GLY A 10 10.42 5.15 -0.72
C GLY A 10 10.45 5.23 -2.24
N LYS A 11 11.62 4.99 -2.86
CA LYS A 11 11.74 4.91 -4.32
C LYS A 11 10.95 3.74 -4.90
N LEU A 12 11.06 2.56 -4.30
CA LEU A 12 10.33 1.37 -4.73
C LEU A 12 8.81 1.57 -4.63
N GLN A 13 8.33 2.16 -3.53
CA GLN A 13 6.91 2.50 -3.37
C GLN A 13 6.43 3.48 -4.44
N ALA A 14 7.19 4.54 -4.72
CA ALA A 14 6.85 5.48 -5.78
C ALA A 14 6.85 4.83 -7.18
N GLN A 15 7.78 3.90 -7.41
CA GLN A 15 7.84 3.10 -8.64
C GLN A 15 6.61 2.22 -8.81
N ILE A 16 6.13 1.55 -7.76
CA ILE A 16 4.89 0.74 -7.81
C ILE A 16 3.72 1.57 -8.37
N TYR A 17 3.53 2.80 -7.89
CA TYR A 17 2.45 3.66 -8.36
C TYR A 17 2.64 4.10 -9.81
N TRP A 18 3.87 4.41 -10.21
CA TRP A 18 4.17 4.76 -11.60
C TRP A 18 4.02 3.59 -12.56
N LEU A 19 4.42 2.40 -12.14
CA LEU A 19 4.34 1.17 -12.94
C LEU A 19 2.90 0.70 -13.06
N HIS A 20 2.06 0.92 -12.04
CA HIS A 20 0.62 0.70 -12.12
C HIS A 20 0.00 1.57 -13.22
N ASP A 21 0.25 2.88 -13.20
CA ASP A 21 -0.25 3.80 -14.24
C ASP A 21 0.26 3.47 -15.65
N ALA A 22 1.42 2.83 -15.75
CA ALA A 22 2.02 2.40 -17.01
C ALA A 22 1.63 0.96 -17.40
N GLU A 23 0.76 0.31 -16.62
CA GLU A 23 0.32 -1.09 -16.78
C GLU A 23 1.50 -2.10 -16.84
N LYS A 24 2.62 -1.77 -16.19
CA LYS A 24 3.84 -2.58 -16.11
C LYS A 24 3.84 -3.49 -14.89
N PHE A 25 2.93 -4.45 -14.90
CA PHE A 25 2.62 -5.25 -13.73
C PHE A 25 3.71 -6.23 -13.30
N THR A 26 4.56 -6.70 -14.22
CA THR A 26 5.69 -7.56 -13.89
C THR A 26 6.73 -6.77 -13.08
N GLU A 27 7.15 -5.60 -13.58
CA GLU A 27 8.09 -4.73 -12.89
C GLU A 27 7.51 -4.18 -11.57
N LEU A 28 6.19 -3.99 -11.51
CA LEU A 28 5.50 -3.64 -10.26
C LEU A 28 5.66 -4.77 -9.23
N ALA A 29 5.43 -6.02 -9.63
CA ALA A 29 5.59 -7.18 -8.76
C ALA A 29 7.04 -7.29 -8.25
N GLU A 30 8.02 -7.08 -9.13
CA GLU A 30 9.45 -7.05 -8.77
C GLU A 30 9.78 -5.94 -7.76
N SER A 31 9.25 -4.72 -7.98
CA SER A 31 9.45 -3.58 -7.07
C SER A 31 8.83 -3.85 -5.70
N ALA A 32 7.64 -4.45 -5.67
CA ALA A 32 6.97 -4.87 -4.44
C ALA A 32 7.74 -5.99 -3.74
N ALA A 33 8.23 -6.99 -4.46
CA ALA A 33 9.07 -8.04 -3.90
C ALA A 33 10.37 -7.48 -3.29
N GLU A 34 11.02 -6.53 -3.97
CA GLU A 34 12.25 -5.91 -3.48
C GLU A 34 12.02 -5.13 -2.16
N ILE A 35 10.85 -4.51 -1.97
CA ILE A 35 10.46 -3.91 -0.68
C ILE A 35 10.54 -4.98 0.42
N TYR A 36 9.90 -6.13 0.24
CA TYR A 36 9.87 -7.16 1.29
C TYR A 36 11.23 -7.84 1.50
N GLN A 37 12.03 -8.03 0.45
CA GLN A 37 13.41 -8.48 0.62
C GLN A 37 14.22 -7.48 1.46
N CYS A 38 14.06 -6.18 1.21
CA CYS A 38 14.70 -5.12 2.00
C CYS A 38 14.22 -5.10 3.47
N LEU A 39 13.00 -5.57 3.74
CA LEU A 39 12.44 -5.72 5.09
C LEU A 39 12.85 -7.06 5.76
N GLY A 40 13.61 -7.91 5.08
CA GLY A 40 14.19 -9.14 5.63
C GLY A 40 13.40 -10.42 5.38
N TYR A 41 12.38 -10.40 4.53
CA TYR A 41 11.68 -11.60 4.09
C TYR A 41 12.54 -12.41 3.12
N ASP A 42 12.39 -13.74 3.11
CA ASP A 42 13.07 -14.60 2.14
C ASP A 42 12.56 -14.34 0.71
N ALA A 43 13.39 -14.70 -0.28
CA ALA A 43 13.12 -14.40 -1.68
C ALA A 43 11.77 -14.97 -2.18
N LYS A 44 11.40 -16.18 -1.74
CA LYS A 44 10.16 -16.84 -2.18
C LYS A 44 8.93 -16.14 -1.60
N THR A 45 8.96 -15.81 -0.31
CA THR A 45 7.89 -15.05 0.33
C THR A 45 7.74 -13.67 -0.31
N ALA A 46 8.85 -12.97 -0.53
CA ALA A 46 8.84 -11.64 -1.14
C ALA A 46 8.29 -11.65 -2.58
N GLU A 47 8.71 -12.60 -3.41
CA GLU A 47 8.21 -12.78 -4.78
C GLU A 47 6.70 -13.09 -4.79
N THR A 48 6.26 -14.00 -3.93
CA THR A 48 4.84 -14.37 -3.81
C THR A 48 3.99 -13.16 -3.46
N VAL A 49 4.41 -12.40 -2.45
CA VAL A 49 3.71 -11.19 -2.01
C VAL A 49 3.74 -10.10 -3.08
N GLY A 50 4.86 -9.90 -3.77
CA GLY A 50 4.97 -8.95 -4.86
C GLY A 50 3.98 -9.24 -5.99
N ASN A 51 3.87 -10.52 -6.38
CA ASN A 51 2.89 -10.97 -7.38
C ASN A 51 1.44 -10.75 -6.93
N LEU A 52 1.12 -11.02 -5.66
CA LEU A 52 -0.22 -10.81 -5.10
C LEU A 52 -0.61 -9.32 -5.10
N ILE A 53 0.32 -8.44 -4.73
CA ILE A 53 0.09 -6.98 -4.76
C ILE A 53 -0.10 -6.50 -6.20
N SER A 54 0.72 -6.99 -7.14
CA SER A 54 0.53 -6.66 -8.56
C SER A 54 -0.84 -7.08 -9.09
N GLN A 55 -1.30 -8.29 -8.74
CA GLN A 55 -2.65 -8.75 -9.07
C GLN A 55 -3.74 -7.87 -8.43
N ALA A 56 -3.55 -7.42 -7.19
CA ALA A 56 -4.47 -6.50 -6.54
C ALA A 56 -4.58 -5.15 -7.29
N TYR A 57 -3.46 -4.61 -7.78
CA TYR A 57 -3.46 -3.41 -8.64
C TYR A 57 -4.18 -3.66 -9.97
N GLN A 58 -3.90 -4.78 -10.64
CA GLN A 58 -4.57 -5.16 -11.89
C GLN A 58 -6.09 -5.26 -11.74
N LEU A 59 -6.57 -5.76 -10.60
CA LEU A 59 -8.01 -5.86 -10.29
C LEU A 59 -8.64 -4.51 -9.95
N ALA A 60 -7.85 -3.53 -9.52
CA ALA A 60 -8.34 -2.19 -9.21
C ALA A 60 -8.72 -1.39 -10.47
N ASP A 61 -8.13 -1.69 -11.64
CA ASP A 61 -8.44 -1.04 -12.92
C ASP A 61 -9.83 -1.39 -13.47
N PRO A 62 -10.24 -2.66 -13.61
CA PRO A 62 -11.61 -2.99 -14.01
C PRO A 62 -12.65 -2.57 -12.95
N ALA A 63 -12.28 -2.49 -11.68
CA ALA A 63 -13.12 -1.87 -10.65
C ALA A 63 -13.36 -0.37 -10.93
N ASP A 64 -12.38 0.35 -11.51
CA ASP A 64 -12.56 1.75 -11.91
C ASP A 64 -13.53 1.85 -13.08
N LEU A 65 -13.42 0.96 -14.07
CA LEU A 65 -14.34 0.90 -15.20
C LEU A 65 -15.77 0.63 -14.75
N ALA A 66 -15.98 -0.32 -13.81
CA ALA A 66 -17.29 -0.60 -13.24
C ALA A 66 -17.86 0.61 -12.48
N TYR A 67 -17.04 1.29 -11.66
CA TYR A 67 -17.41 2.54 -11.00
C TYR A 67 -17.84 3.63 -11.98
N GLN A 68 -17.05 3.85 -13.05
CA GLN A 68 -17.36 4.83 -14.10
C GLN A 68 -18.66 4.50 -14.85
N ALA A 69 -18.97 3.21 -15.01
CA ALA A 69 -20.21 2.72 -15.61
C ALA A 69 -21.42 2.78 -14.65
N GLY A 70 -21.20 3.07 -13.36
CA GLY A 70 -22.24 3.04 -12.32
C GLY A 70 -22.66 1.63 -11.91
N ASP A 71 -21.90 0.59 -12.29
CA ASP A 71 -22.15 -0.79 -11.90
C ASP A 71 -21.48 -1.08 -10.54
N PHE A 72 -22.21 -0.73 -9.48
CA PHE A 72 -21.70 -0.86 -8.12
C PHE A 72 -21.49 -2.32 -7.70
N ASP A 73 -22.34 -3.24 -8.15
CA ASP A 73 -22.21 -4.66 -7.80
C ASP A 73 -20.94 -5.26 -8.41
N LEU A 74 -20.65 -4.92 -9.67
CA LEU A 74 -19.42 -5.36 -10.34
C LEU A 74 -18.17 -4.69 -9.73
N GLU A 75 -18.22 -3.40 -9.41
CA GLU A 75 -17.14 -2.72 -8.68
C GLU A 75 -16.81 -3.45 -7.37
N MET A 76 -17.84 -3.78 -6.58
CA MET A 76 -17.66 -4.48 -5.32
C MET A 76 -17.13 -5.91 -5.50
N GLN A 77 -17.53 -6.63 -6.55
CA GLN A 77 -16.97 -7.94 -6.88
C GLN A 77 -15.46 -7.86 -7.13
N PHE A 78 -14.98 -6.86 -7.86
CA PHE A 78 -13.54 -6.67 -8.06
C PHE A 78 -12.82 -6.31 -6.76
N TYR A 79 -13.39 -5.42 -5.92
CA TYR A 79 -12.80 -5.11 -4.62
C TYR A 79 -12.79 -6.30 -3.65
N HIS A 80 -13.74 -7.24 -3.76
CA HIS A 80 -13.66 -8.50 -3.04
C HIS A 80 -12.46 -9.34 -3.50
N GLN A 81 -12.22 -9.44 -4.81
CA GLN A 81 -11.04 -10.14 -5.33
C GLN A 81 -9.73 -9.45 -4.92
N VAL A 82 -9.68 -8.11 -4.94
CA VAL A 82 -8.55 -7.33 -4.40
C VAL A 82 -8.28 -7.71 -2.95
N LYS A 83 -9.33 -7.71 -2.11
CA LYS A 83 -9.22 -8.08 -0.70
C LYS A 83 -8.68 -9.50 -0.54
N ASP A 84 -9.13 -10.46 -1.35
CA ASP A 84 -8.67 -11.84 -1.26
C ASP A 84 -7.17 -11.97 -1.57
N LYS A 85 -6.67 -11.25 -2.59
CA LYS A 85 -5.22 -11.18 -2.87
C LYS A 85 -4.42 -10.54 -1.73
N LEU A 86 -4.95 -9.47 -1.15
CA LEU A 86 -4.31 -8.80 -0.03
C LEU A 86 -4.34 -9.62 1.26
N LEU A 87 -5.39 -10.42 1.49
CA LEU A 87 -5.46 -11.36 2.62
C LEU A 87 -4.44 -12.48 2.49
N GLU A 88 -4.22 -12.99 1.27
CA GLU A 88 -3.17 -13.97 1.01
C GLU A 88 -1.77 -13.37 1.27
N ALA A 89 -1.55 -12.12 0.84
CA ALA A 89 -0.32 -11.39 1.15
C ALA A 89 -0.15 -11.14 2.66
N GLU A 90 -1.22 -10.76 3.37
CA GLU A 90 -1.26 -10.58 4.83
C GLU A 90 -0.80 -11.86 5.55
N ALA A 91 -1.31 -13.02 5.12
CA ALA A 91 -0.95 -14.32 5.68
C ALA A 91 0.52 -14.68 5.44
N HIS A 92 1.04 -14.45 4.23
CA HIS A 92 2.47 -14.67 3.91
C HIS A 92 3.42 -13.79 4.71
N LEU A 93 3.01 -12.55 5.01
CA LEU A 93 3.80 -11.60 5.78
C LEU A 93 3.63 -11.76 7.30
N GLY A 94 2.67 -12.59 7.75
CA GLY A 94 2.32 -12.70 9.17
C GLY A 94 1.82 -11.37 9.75
N LEU A 95 1.15 -10.55 8.92
CA LEU A 95 0.60 -9.27 9.34
C LEU A 95 -0.60 -9.47 10.28
N PRO A 96 -0.91 -8.50 11.15
CA PRO A 96 -2.13 -8.54 11.97
C PRO A 96 -3.37 -8.67 11.09
N GLU A 97 -4.37 -9.43 11.57
CA GLU A 97 -5.67 -9.53 10.90
C GLU A 97 -6.23 -8.13 10.62
N SER A 98 -6.90 -8.00 9.47
CA SER A 98 -7.63 -6.81 8.97
C SER A 98 -6.80 -5.72 8.28
N ILE A 99 -5.48 -5.86 8.17
CA ILE A 99 -4.65 -4.91 7.40
C ILE A 99 -5.09 -4.87 5.93
N ALA A 100 -5.28 -6.03 5.30
CA ALA A 100 -5.80 -6.19 3.94
C ALA A 100 -7.19 -5.60 3.76
N GLU A 101 -8.06 -5.76 4.76
CA GLU A 101 -9.41 -5.19 4.74
C GLU A 101 -9.37 -3.66 4.78
N HIS A 102 -8.55 -3.09 5.67
CA HIS A 102 -8.37 -1.64 5.75
C HIS A 102 -7.73 -1.09 4.47
N GLN A 103 -6.74 -1.78 3.92
CA GLN A 103 -6.07 -1.46 2.66
C GLN A 103 -7.07 -1.36 1.50
N MET A 104 -7.83 -2.43 1.27
CA MET A 104 -8.85 -2.46 0.22
C MET A 104 -9.90 -1.36 0.40
N LYS A 105 -10.38 -1.16 1.64
CA LYS A 105 -11.42 -0.16 1.91
C LYS A 105 -10.95 1.25 1.62
N TRP A 106 -9.71 1.63 1.97
CA TRP A 106 -9.26 2.98 1.67
C TRP A 106 -9.04 3.19 0.16
N TRP A 107 -8.66 2.16 -0.61
CA TRP A 107 -8.64 2.21 -2.09
C TRP A 107 -10.03 2.52 -2.66
N LEU A 108 -11.03 1.74 -2.27
CA LEU A 108 -12.44 1.95 -2.64
C LEU A 108 -12.89 3.37 -2.29
N TYR A 109 -12.70 3.79 -1.04
CA TYR A 109 -13.16 5.10 -0.60
C TYR A 109 -12.40 6.27 -1.23
N PHE A 110 -11.15 6.06 -1.63
CA PHE A 110 -10.38 7.07 -2.33
C PHE A 110 -10.95 7.36 -3.71
N ARG A 111 -11.35 6.31 -4.45
CA ARG A 111 -12.05 6.41 -5.73
C ARG A 111 -13.39 7.13 -5.60
N HIS A 112 -14.16 6.77 -4.57
CA HIS A 112 -15.44 7.42 -4.23
C HIS A 112 -15.30 8.81 -3.58
N LYS A 113 -14.08 9.35 -3.47
CA LYS A 113 -13.79 10.68 -2.88
C LYS A 113 -14.27 10.83 -1.42
N GLN A 114 -14.44 9.73 -0.68
CA GLN A 114 -14.91 9.70 0.71
C GLN A 114 -13.75 9.91 1.69
N LYS A 115 -13.24 11.16 1.74
CA LYS A 115 -12.00 11.54 2.45
C LYS A 115 -11.92 11.07 3.91
N LEU A 116 -13.02 11.18 4.66
CA LEU A 116 -13.04 10.76 6.07
C LEU A 116 -12.83 9.24 6.20
N LYS A 117 -13.48 8.45 5.34
CA LYS A 117 -13.32 6.99 5.37
C LYS A 117 -11.91 6.57 4.92
N VAL A 118 -11.33 7.24 3.93
CA VAL A 118 -9.91 7.04 3.56
C VAL A 118 -9.01 7.25 4.77
N ALA A 119 -9.16 8.38 5.48
CA ALA A 119 -8.34 8.68 6.65
C ALA A 119 -8.53 7.65 7.78
N ILE A 120 -9.77 7.23 8.05
CA ILE A 120 -10.06 6.21 9.08
C ILE A 120 -9.39 4.88 8.72
N HIS A 121 -9.53 4.40 7.48
CA HIS A 121 -8.99 3.11 7.10
C HIS A 121 -7.47 3.10 7.00
N LEU A 122 -6.84 4.18 6.53
CA LEU A 122 -5.39 4.34 6.60
C LEU A 122 -4.90 4.34 8.07
N PHE A 123 -5.55 5.09 8.95
CA PHE A 123 -5.21 5.11 10.36
C PHE A 123 -5.32 3.73 11.00
N LEU A 124 -6.43 3.02 10.76
CA LEU A 124 -6.63 1.68 11.33
C LEU A 124 -5.60 0.68 10.81
N GLN A 125 -5.22 0.75 9.53
CA GLN A 125 -4.13 -0.05 8.96
C GLN A 125 -2.82 0.17 9.73
N HIS A 126 -2.37 1.42 9.91
CA HIS A 126 -1.11 1.67 10.62
C HIS A 126 -1.20 1.37 12.11
N PHE A 127 -2.30 1.75 12.74
CA PHE A 127 -2.51 1.60 14.17
C PHE A 127 -2.54 0.14 14.62
N LYS A 128 -3.05 -0.77 13.79
CA LYS A 128 -3.07 -2.22 14.06
C LYS A 128 -1.67 -2.80 14.30
N SER A 129 -0.67 -2.38 13.52
CA SER A 129 0.71 -2.84 13.71
C SER A 129 1.51 -2.01 14.72
N LEU A 130 1.23 -0.70 14.82
CA LEU A 130 2.01 0.22 15.64
C LEU A 130 1.54 0.29 17.10
N GLY A 131 0.24 0.09 17.35
CA GLY A 131 -0.37 0.11 18.68
C GLY A 131 -0.38 1.48 19.37
N TRP A 132 -0.94 1.50 20.58
CA TRP A 132 -1.14 2.72 21.37
C TRP A 132 0.15 3.49 21.70
N ILE A 133 1.27 2.78 21.91
CA ILE A 133 2.57 3.39 22.22
C ILE A 133 3.03 4.32 21.09
N ASN A 134 2.66 4.00 19.85
CA ASN A 134 3.06 4.71 18.64
C ASN A 134 1.87 5.43 17.97
N LEU A 135 0.91 5.92 18.76
CA LEU A 135 -0.28 6.62 18.23
C LEU A 135 0.09 7.82 17.35
N ILE A 136 1.01 8.68 17.79
CA ILE A 136 1.45 9.85 17.02
C ILE A 136 2.15 9.41 15.70
N PRO A 137 3.13 8.49 15.73
CA PRO A 137 3.68 7.90 14.51
C PRO A 137 2.62 7.33 13.58
N ALA A 138 1.63 6.60 14.09
CA ALA A 138 0.54 6.04 13.28
C ALA A 138 -0.23 7.14 12.53
N ILE A 139 -0.57 8.23 13.20
CA ILE A 139 -1.23 9.40 12.56
C ILE A 139 -0.33 10.00 11.48
N GLN A 140 0.96 10.16 11.75
CA GLN A 140 1.92 10.74 10.79
C GLN A 140 2.03 9.90 9.51
N VAL A 141 2.22 8.59 9.65
CA VAL A 141 2.37 7.71 8.48
C VAL A 141 1.07 7.57 7.68
N SER A 142 -0.10 7.66 8.33
CA SER A 142 -1.39 7.75 7.63
C SER A 142 -1.52 9.03 6.82
N TYR A 143 -1.10 10.16 7.40
CA TYR A 143 -1.10 11.44 6.70
C TYR A 143 -0.14 11.44 5.51
N ASP A 144 1.05 10.85 5.68
CA ASP A 144 2.03 10.73 4.61
C ASP A 144 1.46 9.95 3.42
N LEU A 145 0.79 8.80 3.63
CA LEU A 145 0.14 8.08 2.52
C LEU A 145 -0.89 8.93 1.78
N VAL A 146 -1.73 9.70 2.49
CA VAL A 146 -2.68 10.63 1.83
C VAL A 146 -1.93 11.66 0.97
N LYS A 147 -0.79 12.15 1.45
CA LYS A 147 0.02 13.14 0.75
C LYS A 147 0.73 12.56 -0.46
N ILE A 148 1.30 11.36 -0.33
CA ILE A 148 1.91 10.60 -1.41
C ILE A 148 0.91 10.38 -2.54
N CYS A 149 -0.31 9.93 -2.25
CA CYS A 149 -1.36 9.75 -3.26
C CYS A 149 -1.73 11.07 -3.98
N LYS A 150 -1.71 12.21 -3.29
CA LYS A 150 -1.98 13.52 -3.90
C LYS A 150 -0.84 13.98 -4.82
N ILE A 151 0.40 13.81 -4.38
CA ILE A 151 1.59 14.20 -5.16
C ILE A 151 1.73 13.31 -6.40
N HIS A 152 1.49 12.01 -6.24
CA HIS A 152 1.47 11.07 -7.36
C HIS A 152 0.47 11.48 -8.45
N LYS A 153 -0.73 11.96 -8.07
CA LYS A 153 -1.70 12.53 -9.02
C LYS A 153 -1.21 13.77 -9.77
N LEU A 154 -0.25 14.52 -9.20
CA LEU A 154 0.43 15.63 -9.87
C LEU A 154 1.57 15.16 -10.78
N ARG A 155 1.79 13.84 -10.91
CA ARG A 155 2.84 13.21 -11.71
C ARG A 155 4.26 13.61 -11.31
N ASP A 156 4.45 13.98 -10.05
CA ASP A 156 5.75 14.34 -9.48
C ASP A 156 6.39 13.12 -8.80
N LEU A 157 7.16 12.35 -9.57
CA LEU A 157 7.80 11.13 -9.09
C LEU A 157 8.84 11.39 -8.00
N GLU A 158 9.59 12.49 -8.11
CA GLU A 158 10.66 12.83 -7.17
C GLU A 158 10.08 13.16 -5.80
N MET A 159 9.08 14.05 -5.72
CA MET A 159 8.42 14.33 -4.45
C MET A 159 7.61 13.13 -3.94
N THR A 160 7.03 12.31 -4.82
CA THR A 160 6.36 11.06 -4.38
C THR A 160 7.35 10.16 -3.64
N ALA A 161 8.56 9.97 -4.19
CA ALA A 161 9.62 9.18 -3.56
C ALA A 161 10.15 9.84 -2.28
N GLU A 162 10.26 11.17 -2.21
CA GLU A 162 10.68 11.87 -1.00
C GLU A 162 9.69 11.65 0.16
N TYR A 163 8.39 11.84 -0.07
CA TYR A 163 7.37 11.62 0.96
C TYR A 163 7.24 10.14 1.33
N ALA A 164 7.36 9.23 0.37
CA ALA A 164 7.43 7.79 0.66
C ALA A 164 8.66 7.45 1.50
N SER A 165 9.81 8.09 1.24
CA SER A 165 11.02 7.91 2.06
C SER A 165 10.81 8.42 3.49
N HIS A 166 10.11 9.55 3.66
CA HIS A 166 9.73 10.05 4.98
C HIS A 166 8.83 9.07 5.72
N TYR A 167 7.79 8.55 5.05
CA TYR A 167 6.90 7.50 5.57
C TYR A 167 7.69 6.28 6.08
N TRP A 168 8.59 5.74 5.26
CA TRP A 168 9.43 4.61 5.64
C TRP A 168 10.41 4.94 6.76
N SER A 169 10.95 6.16 6.79
CA SER A 169 11.87 6.58 7.85
C SER A 169 11.20 6.55 9.23
N ILE A 170 9.91 6.90 9.32
CA ILE A 170 9.14 6.82 10.56
C ILE A 170 8.90 5.36 10.93
N LEU A 171 8.38 4.55 10.00
CA LEU A 171 8.11 3.13 10.26
C LEU A 171 9.35 2.35 10.71
N LEU A 172 10.49 2.52 10.03
CA LEU A 172 11.76 1.86 10.36
C LEU A 172 12.32 2.27 11.72
N LYS A 173 11.99 3.48 12.22
CA LYS A 173 12.34 3.90 13.59
C LYS A 173 11.48 3.19 14.62
N MET A 174 10.21 2.94 14.32
CA MET A 174 9.27 2.28 15.24
C MET A 174 9.54 0.79 15.38
N LYS A 175 10.12 0.16 14.35
CA LYS A 175 10.41 -1.29 14.30
C LYS A 175 9.22 -2.13 14.76
N PRO A 176 8.03 -1.95 14.15
CA PRO A 176 6.90 -2.82 14.47
C PRO A 176 7.28 -4.28 14.16
N PRO A 177 6.65 -5.27 14.83
CA PRO A 177 6.90 -6.68 14.53
C PRO A 177 6.69 -7.02 13.05
N GLN A 178 5.70 -6.39 12.41
CA GLN A 178 5.49 -6.41 10.97
C GLN A 178 5.10 -5.01 10.45
N TYR A 179 5.61 -4.64 9.28
CA TYR A 179 5.36 -3.34 8.67
C TYR A 179 3.99 -3.31 7.95
N PRO A 180 3.06 -2.40 8.30
CA PRO A 180 1.69 -2.36 7.77
C PRO A 180 1.60 -1.75 6.36
N TYR A 181 2.31 -2.33 5.40
CA TYR A 181 2.33 -1.91 3.99
C TYR A 181 1.92 -3.07 3.09
N LEU A 182 0.99 -2.83 2.16
CA LEU A 182 0.46 -3.80 1.20
C LEU A 182 0.20 -3.16 -0.19
N GLY A 183 1.09 -2.25 -0.61
CA GLY A 183 0.97 -1.47 -1.86
C GLY A 183 0.39 -0.08 -1.63
#